data_AF-A0A4Z1CGG1-F1
#
_entry.id   AF-A0A4Z1CGG1-F1
#
_cell.length_a   1.000
_cell.length_b   1.000
_cell.length_c   1.000
_cell.angle_alpha   90.00
_cell.angle_beta   90.00
_cell.angle_gamma   90.00
#
_symmetry.space_group_name_H-M   'P 1'
#
loop_
_entity.id
_entity.type
_entity.pdbx_description
1 polymer ?
#
loop_
_entity_poly.entity_id
_entity_poly.type
_entity_poly.pdbx_seq_one_letter_code
_entity_poly.pdbx_strand_id
1 'polypeptide(L)'
;MRQRLNDALEVIKPIGWLVLALGLGALLVATLTQWRELAVLGTASLALIVLALPFLLGRTSVSVDLRLQPERVAAGESVAAGVLVVNRATSRLVPTTLEVPVGSAVHRYGISSLAPGAAHEESFTIRTERRGVIAVGPAMTRRGDPVGIFSRDVVWTPVREVLVRPHLVPMESLGAGLLRDLEGVSTDAVSQSDLAFHALREYVPGDDLRHIHWRSSAKVMASTGESSLLVRQYLDTRRSHATIVVDDRLASWADPEDFETAMAVAASIAVRAVLDEFDVSFVCGAHASSGSDGHLALDAVCRADFGDRGLVESGRQATMLAPDTSLAFFVGGSESAFTDLLRSAAAFPPEVRRFGIIVDPAGTSRVTETGGLPVLHLAAKEDLGGLLRWSVR
;
A
#
# COMPACT_ATOMS: atom_id res chain seq x y z
N MET A 1 -28.59 20.66 -2.26
CA MET A 1 -29.10 21.55 -1.20
C MET A 1 -28.77 21.02 0.21
N ARG A 2 -29.00 19.75 0.52
CA ARG A 2 -28.61 19.12 1.82
C ARG A 2 -27.11 19.17 2.13
N GLN A 3 -26.25 18.92 1.13
CA GLN A 3 -24.79 18.92 1.30
C GLN A 3 -24.25 20.30 1.72
N ARG A 4 -24.69 21.37 1.04
CA ARG A 4 -24.36 22.76 1.42
C ARG A 4 -24.90 23.18 2.80
N LEU A 5 -25.98 22.54 3.26
CA LEU A 5 -26.54 22.76 4.60
C LEU A 5 -25.68 22.07 5.66
N ASN A 6 -25.22 20.84 5.40
CA ASN A 6 -24.28 20.15 6.29
C ASN A 6 -22.94 20.89 6.38
N ASP A 7 -22.39 21.33 5.23
CA ASP A 7 -21.15 22.12 5.20
C ASP A 7 -21.29 23.44 5.97
N ALA A 8 -22.48 24.04 6.00
CA ALA A 8 -22.76 25.26 6.76
C ALA A 8 -22.96 25.00 8.26
N LEU A 9 -23.48 23.82 8.63
CA LEU A 9 -23.68 23.40 10.03
C LEU A 9 -22.35 22.99 10.68
N GLU A 10 -21.43 22.38 9.94
CA GLU A 10 -20.08 22.03 10.41
C GLU A 10 -19.27 23.26 10.85
N VAL A 11 -19.61 24.43 10.33
CA VAL A 11 -18.93 25.69 10.68
C VAL A 11 -19.35 26.21 12.06
N ILE A 12 -20.54 25.85 12.57
CA ILE A 12 -21.07 26.35 13.84
C ILE A 12 -20.61 25.44 14.97
N LYS A 13 -19.81 25.98 15.90
CA LYS A 13 -19.39 25.24 17.09
C LYS A 13 -20.57 25.01 18.05
N PRO A 14 -20.49 24.04 18.98
CA PRO A 14 -21.52 23.82 20.00
C PRO A 14 -21.86 25.10 20.81
N ILE A 15 -20.86 25.95 21.04
CA ILE A 15 -21.03 27.26 21.68
C ILE A 15 -21.93 28.18 20.84
N GLY A 16 -21.79 28.18 19.52
CA GLY A 16 -22.62 29.00 18.63
C GLY A 16 -24.10 28.62 18.71
N TRP A 17 -24.40 27.32 18.79
CA TRP A 17 -25.77 26.82 19.03
C TRP A 17 -26.32 27.23 20.39
N LEU A 18 -25.49 27.15 21.43
CA LEU A 18 -25.87 27.58 22.78
C LEU A 18 -26.19 29.08 22.80
N VAL A 19 -25.32 29.91 22.22
CA VAL A 19 -25.52 31.37 22.13
C VAL A 19 -26.77 31.70 21.33
N LEU A 20 -27.03 30.99 20.22
CA LEU A 20 -28.24 31.16 19.42
C LEU A 20 -29.50 30.78 20.20
N ALA A 21 -29.51 29.62 20.86
CA ALA A 21 -30.65 29.14 21.65
C ALA A 21 -30.93 30.05 22.85
N LEU A 22 -29.89 30.46 23.57
CA LEU A 22 -30.01 31.40 24.69
C LEU A 22 -30.51 32.76 24.22
N GLY A 23 -29.99 33.26 23.10
CA GLY A 23 -30.41 34.53 22.51
C GLY A 23 -31.88 34.53 22.10
N LEU A 24 -32.31 33.50 21.35
CA LEU A 24 -33.70 33.36 20.91
C LEU A 24 -34.65 33.10 22.08
N GLY A 25 -34.26 32.26 23.04
CA GLY A 25 -35.04 31.97 24.24
C GLY A 25 -35.22 33.22 25.11
N ALA A 26 -34.16 34.00 25.33
CA ALA A 26 -34.23 35.24 26.09
C ALA A 26 -35.13 36.29 25.41
N LEU A 27 -35.07 36.42 24.07
CA LEU A 27 -35.97 37.30 23.33
C LEU A 27 -37.43 36.87 23.44
N LEU A 28 -37.71 35.57 23.34
CA LEU A 28 -39.07 35.05 23.45
C LEU A 28 -39.65 35.25 24.86
N VAL A 29 -38.86 35.02 25.91
CA VAL A 29 -39.32 35.29 27.28
C VAL A 29 -39.50 36.79 27.49
N ALA A 30 -38.58 37.63 26.98
CA ALA A 30 -38.68 39.09 27.11
C ALA A 30 -39.94 39.66 26.46
N THR A 31 -40.35 39.15 25.29
CA THR A 31 -41.59 39.61 24.63
C THR A 31 -42.84 39.21 25.41
N LEU A 32 -42.83 38.06 26.08
CA LEU A 32 -43.93 37.57 26.91
C LEU A 32 -44.01 38.28 28.27
N THR A 33 -42.88 38.53 28.93
CA THR A 33 -42.83 39.09 30.30
C THR A 33 -42.59 40.59 30.34
N GLN A 34 -42.27 41.22 29.21
CA GLN A 34 -41.86 42.63 29.10
C GLN A 34 -40.63 42.99 29.94
N TRP A 35 -39.80 41.99 30.29
CA TRP A 35 -38.56 42.20 31.04
C TRP A 35 -37.44 42.72 30.14
N ARG A 36 -36.98 43.93 30.43
CA ARG A 36 -36.02 44.65 29.59
C ARG A 36 -34.64 44.01 29.63
N GLU A 37 -34.27 43.41 30.75
CA GLU A 37 -32.99 42.74 30.98
C GLU A 37 -32.81 41.53 30.06
N LEU A 38 -33.87 40.74 29.87
CA LEU A 38 -33.87 39.60 28.96
C LEU A 38 -33.82 40.03 27.49
N ALA A 39 -34.48 41.15 27.15
CA ALA A 39 -34.38 41.73 25.82
C ALA A 39 -32.94 42.17 25.49
N VAL A 40 -32.23 42.78 26.45
CA VAL A 40 -30.82 43.15 26.30
C VAL A 40 -29.94 41.91 26.09
N LEU A 41 -30.12 40.87 26.90
CA LEU A 41 -29.33 39.63 26.75
C LEU A 41 -29.55 38.96 25.39
N GLY A 42 -30.81 38.89 24.96
CA GLY A 42 -31.18 38.33 23.67
C GLY A 42 -30.60 39.10 22.48
N THR A 43 -30.74 40.43 22.49
CA THR A 43 -30.18 41.31 21.45
C THR A 43 -28.65 41.29 21.44
N ALA A 44 -27.99 41.29 22.60
CA ALA A 44 -26.54 41.20 22.69
C ALA A 44 -26.01 39.87 22.13
N SER A 45 -26.71 38.75 22.39
CA SER A 45 -26.35 37.44 21.85
C SER A 45 -26.46 37.39 20.33
N LEU A 46 -27.52 37.97 19.75
CA LEU A 46 -27.65 38.10 18.30
C LEU A 46 -26.60 39.05 17.70
N ALA A 47 -26.33 40.18 18.35
CA ALA A 47 -25.30 41.11 17.91
C ALA A 47 -23.90 40.45 17.88
N LEU A 48 -23.60 39.59 18.87
CA LEU A 48 -22.37 38.81 18.92
C LEU A 48 -22.22 37.86 17.72
N ILE A 49 -23.30 37.14 17.37
CA ILE A 49 -23.32 36.28 16.18
C ILE A 49 -23.11 37.10 14.90
N VAL A 50 -23.81 38.23 14.77
CA VAL A 50 -23.67 39.14 13.61
C VAL A 50 -22.25 39.68 13.49
N LEU A 51 -21.61 40.04 14.61
CA LEU A 51 -20.24 40.53 14.64
C LEU A 51 -19.21 39.42 14.33
N ALA A 52 -19.56 38.15 14.57
CA ALA A 52 -18.72 37.01 14.23
C ALA A 52 -18.81 36.58 12.76
N LEU A 53 -19.91 36.90 12.04
CA LEU A 53 -20.11 36.50 10.63
C LEU A 53 -19.02 36.99 9.65
N PRO A 54 -18.52 38.24 9.71
CA PRO A 54 -17.47 38.71 8.80
C PRO A 54 -16.18 37.88 8.87
N PHE A 55 -15.90 37.25 10.02
CA PHE A 55 -14.73 36.39 10.21
C PHE A 55 -14.80 35.11 9.37
N LEU A 56 -15.96 34.75 8.80
CA LEU A 56 -16.12 33.63 7.87
C LEU A 56 -15.80 33.98 6.41
N LEU A 57 -15.91 35.26 6.03
CA LEU A 57 -15.96 35.70 4.64
C LEU A 57 -14.61 36.08 4.02
N GLY A 58 -13.52 36.12 4.80
CA GLY A 58 -12.22 36.51 4.25
C GLY A 58 -11.73 35.51 3.20
N ARG A 59 -11.39 36.00 2.01
CA ARG A 59 -10.76 35.18 0.97
C ARG A 59 -9.26 35.19 1.19
N THR A 60 -8.76 34.20 1.92
CA THR A 60 -7.32 33.98 2.03
C THR A 60 -6.89 33.17 0.81
N SER A 61 -6.12 33.76 -0.11
CA SER A 61 -5.50 33.05 -1.22
C SER A 61 -4.05 32.73 -0.87
N VAL A 62 -3.85 31.61 -0.19
CA VAL A 62 -2.54 31.07 0.16
C VAL A 62 -2.32 29.80 -0.66
N SER A 63 -1.08 29.58 -1.10
CA SER A 63 -0.66 28.28 -1.60
C SER A 63 0.23 27.61 -0.55
N VAL A 64 -0.15 26.41 -0.15
CA VAL A 64 0.64 25.56 0.73
C VAL A 64 1.16 24.40 -0.10
N ASP A 65 2.45 24.13 -0.03
CA ASP A 65 3.10 22.98 -0.64
C ASP A 65 3.71 22.12 0.47
N LEU A 66 3.28 20.85 0.53
CA LEU A 66 3.80 19.85 1.47
C LEU A 66 4.76 18.93 0.71
N ARG A 67 6.03 18.97 1.11
CA ARG A 67 7.12 18.21 0.51
C ARG A 67 7.57 17.11 1.46
N LEU A 68 7.77 15.91 0.90
CA LEU A 68 8.25 14.72 1.61
C LEU A 68 9.41 14.13 0.81
N GLN A 69 10.57 13.97 1.44
CA GLN A 69 11.74 13.39 0.80
C GLN A 69 12.51 12.50 1.78
N PRO A 70 12.66 11.19 1.50
CA PRO A 70 11.96 10.39 0.48
C PRO A 70 10.52 9.98 0.90
N GLU A 71 9.67 9.59 -0.07
CA GLU A 71 8.32 9.04 0.22
C GLU A 71 8.36 7.53 0.56
N ARG A 72 9.48 6.84 0.27
CA ARG A 72 9.71 5.43 0.63
C ARG A 72 11.01 5.32 1.41
N VAL A 73 10.97 4.69 2.58
CA VAL A 73 12.04 4.74 3.57
C VAL A 73 12.11 3.42 4.35
N ALA A 74 13.29 3.01 4.82
CA ALA A 74 13.37 1.84 5.70
C ALA A 74 12.98 2.21 7.14
N ALA A 75 12.45 1.23 7.88
CA ALA A 75 12.27 1.37 9.31
C ALA A 75 13.61 1.75 9.97
N GLY A 76 13.58 2.62 10.99
CA GLY A 76 14.76 3.17 11.66
C GLY A 76 15.43 4.37 10.96
N GLU A 77 15.11 4.66 9.70
CA GLU A 77 15.55 5.88 9.03
C GLU A 77 14.62 7.07 9.38
N SER A 78 14.80 8.20 8.69
CA SER A 78 14.01 9.41 8.93
C SER A 78 13.65 10.11 7.64
N VAL A 79 12.43 10.65 7.55
CA VAL A 79 11.98 11.41 6.38
C VAL A 79 12.01 12.90 6.68
N ALA A 80 12.66 13.66 5.80
CA ALA A 80 12.61 15.11 5.83
C ALA A 80 11.28 15.57 5.21
N ALA A 81 10.50 16.31 5.99
CA ALA A 81 9.26 16.92 5.57
C ALA A 81 9.38 18.44 5.65
N GLY A 82 8.74 19.14 4.72
CA GLY A 82 8.74 20.59 4.67
C GLY A 82 7.39 21.12 4.25
N VAL A 83 6.99 22.25 4.84
CA VAL A 83 5.83 23.00 4.38
C VAL A 83 6.26 24.39 3.94
N LEU A 84 5.94 24.70 2.68
CA LEU A 84 6.12 26.02 2.10
C LEU A 84 4.76 26.70 1.97
N VAL A 85 4.59 27.81 2.68
CA VAL A 85 3.39 28.64 2.67
C VAL A 85 3.71 29.93 1.93
N VAL A 86 3.03 30.19 0.81
CA VAL A 86 3.22 31.42 0.02
C VAL A 86 1.91 32.21 -0.01
N ASN A 87 1.98 33.48 0.36
CA ASN A 87 0.85 34.38 0.26
C ASN A 87 0.67 34.83 -1.20
N ARG A 88 -0.36 34.31 -1.88
CA ARG A 88 -0.73 34.71 -3.25
C ARG A 88 -1.77 35.84 -3.29
N ALA A 89 -2.20 36.34 -2.13
CA ALA A 89 -3.13 37.46 -2.05
C ALA A 89 -2.44 38.79 -2.36
N THR A 90 -3.24 39.79 -2.72
CA THR A 90 -2.79 41.19 -2.84
C THR A 90 -2.70 41.90 -1.48
N SER A 91 -3.19 41.27 -0.41
CA SER A 91 -3.16 41.79 0.96
C SER A 91 -2.25 40.94 1.87
N ARG A 92 -1.91 41.47 3.06
CA ARG A 92 -1.14 40.73 4.06
C ARG A 92 -1.95 39.56 4.62
N LEU A 93 -1.30 38.41 4.79
CA LEU A 93 -1.82 37.30 5.58
C LEU A 93 -1.76 37.69 7.06
N VAL A 94 -2.88 37.50 7.75
CA VAL A 94 -2.96 37.64 9.21
C VAL A 94 -2.32 36.42 9.86
N PRO A 95 -1.64 36.55 11.01
CA PRO A 95 -1.06 35.42 11.71
C PRO A 95 -2.08 34.28 11.88
N THR A 96 -1.68 33.07 11.51
CA THR A 96 -2.56 31.90 11.52
C THR A 96 -1.77 30.66 11.92
N THR A 97 -2.46 29.62 12.37
CA THR A 97 -1.82 28.33 12.68
C THR A 97 -2.07 27.35 11.55
N LEU A 98 -0.99 26.76 11.05
CA LEU A 98 -1.04 25.63 10.13
C LEU A 98 -0.95 24.34 10.93
N GLU A 99 -1.86 23.42 10.67
CA GLU A 99 -1.88 22.08 11.24
C GLU A 99 -1.54 21.07 10.16
N VAL A 100 -0.59 20.18 10.46
CA VAL A 100 -0.19 19.06 9.58
C VAL A 100 -0.27 17.78 10.40
N PRO A 101 -1.32 16.96 10.19
CA PRO A 101 -1.38 15.61 10.75
C PRO A 101 -0.23 14.75 10.22
N VAL A 102 0.38 13.94 11.07
CA VAL A 102 1.44 12.98 10.73
C VAL A 102 1.17 11.71 11.53
N GLY A 103 0.57 10.71 10.89
CA GLY A 103 0.06 9.52 11.58
C GLY A 103 -0.95 9.92 12.67
N SER A 104 -0.67 9.56 13.93
CA SER A 104 -1.50 9.90 15.09
C SER A 104 -1.20 11.27 15.71
N ALA A 105 -0.10 11.92 15.32
CA ALA A 105 0.32 13.21 15.86
C ALA A 105 -0.15 14.38 14.97
N VAL A 106 -0.37 15.55 15.57
CA VAL A 106 -0.70 16.78 14.83
C VAL A 106 0.37 17.83 15.11
N HIS A 107 1.10 18.23 14.06
CA HIS A 107 2.10 19.29 14.15
C HIS A 107 1.44 20.65 13.90
N ARG A 108 1.72 21.62 14.77
CA ARG A 108 1.15 22.98 14.68
C ARG A 108 2.25 24.00 14.48
N TYR A 109 2.16 24.77 13.40
CA TYR A 109 3.13 25.80 13.03
C TYR A 109 2.45 27.17 13.03
N GLY A 110 2.99 28.10 13.81
CA GLY A 110 2.53 29.49 13.83
C GLY A 110 3.08 30.26 12.63
N ILE A 111 2.23 30.58 11.66
CA ILE A 111 2.59 31.42 10.52
C ILE A 111 2.44 32.88 10.96
N SER A 112 3.54 33.63 10.91
CA SER A 112 3.54 35.07 11.16
C SER A 112 2.87 35.84 10.02
N SER A 113 2.67 37.16 10.18
CA SER A 113 2.08 37.96 9.10
C SER A 113 2.97 37.94 7.84
N LEU A 114 2.42 37.50 6.71
CA LEU A 114 3.13 37.46 5.43
C LEU A 114 2.67 38.59 4.50
N ALA A 115 3.64 39.31 3.93
CA ALA A 115 3.38 40.27 2.86
C ALA A 115 2.88 39.56 1.58
N PRO A 116 2.21 40.28 0.65
CA PRO A 116 1.91 39.74 -0.68
C PRO A 116 3.18 39.18 -1.34
N GLY A 117 3.12 37.93 -1.81
CA GLY A 117 4.25 37.22 -2.43
C GLY A 117 5.31 36.68 -1.47
N ALA A 118 5.24 36.98 -0.17
CA ALA A 118 6.18 36.45 0.81
C ALA A 118 5.89 34.97 1.12
N ALA A 119 6.94 34.26 1.52
CA ALA A 119 6.90 32.84 1.85
C ALA A 119 7.33 32.59 3.31
N HIS A 120 6.76 31.55 3.91
CA HIS A 120 7.17 30.96 5.18
C HIS A 120 7.48 29.48 4.94
N GLU A 121 8.62 29.01 5.43
CA GLU A 121 9.04 27.62 5.29
C GLU A 121 9.33 27.03 6.66
N GLU A 122 8.75 25.86 6.93
CA GLU A 122 9.02 25.07 8.14
C GLU A 122 9.45 23.67 7.72
N SER A 123 10.51 23.17 8.33
CA SER A 123 10.99 21.80 8.13
C SER A 123 10.88 20.99 9.40
N PHE A 124 10.52 19.72 9.26
CA PHE A 124 10.39 18.78 10.35
C PHE A 124 10.77 17.37 9.90
N THR A 125 11.07 16.51 10.87
CA THR A 125 11.50 15.14 10.60
C THR A 125 10.44 14.16 11.09
N ILE A 126 10.08 13.21 10.25
CA ILE A 126 9.17 12.13 10.57
C ILE A 126 10.01 10.92 10.98
N ARG A 127 9.80 10.43 12.20
CA ARG A 127 10.42 9.20 12.69
C ARG A 127 9.69 8.00 12.11
N THR A 128 10.42 7.06 11.53
CA THR A 128 9.85 5.88 10.88
C THR A 128 10.33 4.62 11.58
N GLU A 129 9.92 4.42 12.84
CA GLU A 129 10.44 3.35 13.71
C GLU A 129 9.93 1.95 13.32
N ARG A 130 8.69 1.85 12.83
CA ARG A 130 8.04 0.60 12.44
C ARG A 130 7.58 0.63 11.00
N ARG A 131 7.53 -0.55 10.37
CA ARG A 131 6.94 -0.75 9.04
C ARG A 131 5.48 -0.29 9.07
N GLY A 132 5.03 0.31 7.98
CA GLY A 132 3.65 0.78 7.87
C GLY A 132 3.49 1.87 6.84
N VAL A 133 2.30 2.47 6.85
CA VAL A 133 2.00 3.68 6.07
C VAL A 133 1.74 4.83 7.01
N ILE A 134 2.56 5.87 6.92
CA ILE A 134 2.39 7.10 7.68
C ILE A 134 1.71 8.12 6.78
N ALA A 135 0.43 8.40 7.05
CA ALA A 135 -0.29 9.48 6.39
C ALA A 135 0.23 10.83 6.87
N VAL A 136 0.60 11.70 5.93
CA VAL A 136 1.06 13.07 6.18
C VAL A 136 0.11 14.05 5.51
N GLY A 137 -0.43 14.95 6.30
CA GLY A 137 -1.43 15.91 5.88
C GLY A 137 -2.87 15.38 6.05
N PRO A 138 -3.85 16.09 5.50
CA PRO A 138 -3.66 17.26 4.67
C PRO A 138 -3.21 18.48 5.50
N ALA A 139 -2.40 19.36 4.94
CA ALA A 139 -2.05 20.61 5.59
C ALA A 139 -3.29 21.51 5.60
N MET A 140 -3.70 21.92 6.80
CA MET A 140 -4.93 22.68 6.99
C MET A 140 -4.71 23.88 7.91
N THR A 141 -5.52 24.91 7.75
CA THR A 141 -5.58 26.03 8.69
C THR A 141 -6.97 26.10 9.28
N ARG A 142 -7.07 26.25 10.59
CA ARG A 142 -8.34 26.50 11.27
C ARG A 142 -8.57 27.99 11.39
N ARG A 143 -9.68 28.47 10.83
CA ARG A 143 -10.12 29.85 10.96
C ARG A 143 -11.31 29.92 11.90
N GLY A 144 -11.19 30.67 12.99
CA GLY A 144 -12.31 30.95 13.90
C GLY A 144 -12.57 32.44 14.06
N ASP A 145 -13.70 32.76 14.68
CA ASP A 145 -13.92 34.08 15.28
C ASP A 145 -13.33 34.15 16.70
N PRO A 146 -13.06 35.35 17.24
CA PRO A 146 -12.47 35.51 18.58
C PRO A 146 -13.31 34.93 19.73
N VAL A 147 -14.61 34.72 19.52
CA VAL A 147 -15.56 34.26 20.54
C VAL A 147 -15.84 32.76 20.41
N GLY A 148 -15.39 32.13 19.32
CA GLY A 148 -15.49 30.69 19.09
C GLY A 148 -16.88 30.20 18.69
N ILE A 149 -17.72 31.08 18.15
CA ILE A 149 -19.06 30.75 17.62
C ILE A 149 -18.94 29.93 16.32
N PHE A 150 -18.01 30.31 15.47
CA PHE A 150 -17.74 29.74 14.17
C PHE A 150 -16.30 29.24 14.06
N SER A 151 -16.11 28.14 13.33
CA SER A 151 -14.81 27.59 12.99
C SER A 151 -14.89 26.95 11.63
N ARG A 152 -13.94 27.26 10.76
CA ARG A 152 -13.86 26.70 9.43
C ARG A 152 -12.46 26.17 9.19
N ASP A 153 -12.37 24.88 8.92
CA ASP A 153 -11.11 24.25 8.53
C ASP A 153 -10.94 24.43 7.00
N VAL A 154 -9.77 24.91 6.61
CA VAL A 154 -9.40 25.12 5.19
C VAL A 154 -8.27 24.17 4.87
N VAL A 155 -8.53 23.23 3.97
CA VAL A 155 -7.58 22.24 3.49
C VAL A 155 -6.81 22.81 2.29
N TRP A 156 -5.48 22.74 2.33
CA TRP A 156 -4.60 23.31 1.30
C TRP A 156 -3.88 22.27 0.45
N THR A 157 -3.56 21.10 1.02
CA THR A 157 -2.83 20.02 0.32
C THR A 157 -3.62 18.72 0.37
N PRO A 158 -3.37 17.77 -0.55
CA PRO A 158 -3.83 16.41 -0.37
C PRO A 158 -3.08 15.74 0.81
N VAL A 159 -3.61 14.60 1.24
CA VAL A 159 -2.86 13.64 2.08
C VAL A 159 -1.80 12.99 1.19
N ARG A 160 -0.58 12.92 1.71
CA ARG A 160 0.53 12.16 1.14
C ARG A 160 0.83 10.98 2.05
N GLU A 161 1.48 9.95 1.53
CA GLU A 161 1.85 8.77 2.31
C GLU A 161 3.37 8.61 2.31
N VAL A 162 3.92 8.27 3.48
CA VAL A 162 5.28 7.77 3.63
C VAL A 162 5.19 6.26 3.86
N LEU A 163 5.77 5.48 2.96
CA LEU A 163 5.80 4.03 3.04
C LEU A 163 7.08 3.59 3.76
N VAL A 164 6.91 3.00 4.93
CA VAL A 164 8.00 2.50 5.75
C VAL A 164 8.11 1.00 5.53
N ARG A 165 9.17 0.59 4.83
CA ARG A 165 9.49 -0.83 4.55
C ARG A 165 10.23 -1.45 5.74
N PRO A 166 10.05 -2.76 5.99
CA PRO A 166 10.76 -3.43 7.08
C PRO A 166 12.26 -3.53 6.79
N HIS A 167 13.05 -3.86 7.82
CA HIS A 167 14.48 -4.09 7.68
C HIS A 167 14.73 -5.37 6.88
N LEU A 168 15.31 -5.21 5.68
CA LEU A 168 15.61 -6.30 4.77
C LEU A 168 16.83 -7.11 5.24
N VAL A 169 16.83 -8.40 4.91
CA VAL A 169 17.95 -9.32 5.15
C VAL A 169 18.59 -9.65 3.80
N PRO A 170 19.93 -9.65 3.70
CA PRO A 170 20.63 -10.04 2.48
C PRO A 170 20.36 -11.51 2.16
N MET A 171 20.09 -11.79 0.89
CA MET A 171 19.82 -13.13 0.39
C MET A 171 20.61 -13.41 -0.89
N GLU A 172 20.96 -14.68 -1.08
CA GLU A 172 21.48 -15.16 -2.36
C GLU A 172 20.36 -15.39 -3.37
N SER A 173 20.73 -15.68 -4.62
CA SER A 173 19.75 -15.95 -5.68
C SER A 173 18.81 -17.06 -5.27
N LEU A 174 17.51 -16.86 -5.53
CA LEU A 174 16.47 -17.88 -5.36
C LEU A 174 16.64 -19.06 -6.33
N GLY A 175 17.68 -19.03 -7.18
CA GLY A 175 18.04 -20.12 -8.07
C GLY A 175 17.75 -19.84 -9.54
N ALA A 176 17.98 -18.60 -10.01
CA ALA A 176 17.95 -18.28 -11.45
C ALA A 176 18.86 -19.21 -12.28
N GLY A 177 19.92 -19.76 -11.67
CA GLY A 177 20.84 -20.72 -12.28
C GLY A 177 20.28 -22.14 -12.47
N LEU A 178 19.27 -22.56 -11.71
CA LEU A 178 18.68 -23.91 -11.86
C LEU A 178 17.67 -23.97 -13.01
N LEU A 179 17.09 -22.82 -13.39
CA LEU A 179 16.33 -22.70 -14.64
C LEU A 179 17.23 -22.40 -15.84
N ARG A 180 18.38 -21.74 -15.67
CA ARG A 180 19.39 -21.65 -16.74
C ARG A 180 20.08 -22.99 -17.02
N ASP A 181 20.19 -23.89 -16.04
CA ASP A 181 20.65 -25.27 -16.31
C ASP A 181 19.56 -26.15 -16.95
N LEU A 182 18.31 -25.67 -16.98
CA LEU A 182 17.26 -26.15 -17.89
C LEU A 182 17.32 -25.46 -19.27
N GLU A 183 18.26 -24.53 -19.53
CA GLU A 183 18.61 -24.14 -20.91
C GLU A 183 19.61 -25.14 -21.54
N GLY A 184 20.19 -26.05 -20.74
CA GLY A 184 20.90 -27.23 -21.22
C GLY A 184 19.98 -28.39 -21.61
N VAL A 185 18.74 -28.36 -21.14
CA VAL A 185 17.63 -29.19 -21.64
C VAL A 185 16.45 -28.27 -21.80
N SER A 186 16.43 -27.55 -22.93
CA SER A 186 15.20 -26.96 -23.48
C SER A 186 14.11 -27.98 -23.27
N THR A 187 13.22 -27.76 -22.30
CA THR A 187 12.02 -28.55 -22.27
C THR A 187 11.28 -28.06 -23.52
N ASP A 188 11.33 -28.87 -24.57
CA ASP A 188 10.51 -28.78 -25.77
C ASP A 188 9.02 -29.01 -25.40
N ALA A 189 8.56 -28.43 -24.29
CA ALA A 189 7.15 -28.28 -23.99
C ALA A 189 6.63 -27.18 -24.93
N VAL A 190 6.46 -27.59 -26.18
CA VAL A 190 5.85 -26.83 -27.24
C VAL A 190 4.46 -26.42 -26.78
N SER A 191 4.26 -25.13 -26.55
CA SER A 191 2.96 -24.54 -26.30
C SER A 191 2.40 -24.00 -27.61
N GLN A 192 1.11 -24.24 -27.87
CA GLN A 192 0.39 -23.61 -28.99
C GLN A 192 -0.08 -22.16 -28.64
N SER A 193 0.44 -21.57 -27.55
CA SER A 193 0.09 -20.21 -27.12
C SER A 193 0.78 -19.15 -28.00
N ASP A 194 -0.01 -18.21 -28.52
CA ASP A 194 0.34 -17.20 -29.54
C ASP A 194 1.35 -16.10 -29.11
N LEU A 195 2.16 -16.31 -28.06
CA LEU A 195 2.83 -15.20 -27.35
C LEU A 195 4.20 -14.75 -27.91
N ALA A 196 4.96 -15.59 -28.64
CA ALA A 196 6.17 -15.13 -29.36
C ALA A 196 6.60 -16.11 -30.46
N PHE A 197 6.64 -15.68 -31.73
CA PHE A 197 7.09 -16.52 -32.86
C PHE A 197 8.57 -16.90 -32.70
N HIS A 198 8.85 -18.20 -32.68
CA HIS A 198 10.21 -18.73 -32.52
C HIS A 198 10.76 -19.30 -33.83
N ALA A 199 10.05 -20.28 -34.41
CA ALA A 199 10.48 -20.99 -35.61
C ALA A 199 9.29 -21.53 -36.40
N LEU A 200 9.55 -22.01 -37.61
CA LEU A 200 8.62 -22.83 -38.38
C LEU A 200 9.08 -24.28 -38.30
N ARG A 201 8.18 -25.19 -37.93
CA ARG A 201 8.43 -26.63 -37.94
C ARG A 201 7.44 -27.36 -38.84
N GLU A 202 7.77 -28.59 -39.21
CA GLU A 202 6.83 -29.44 -39.93
C GLU A 202 5.61 -29.77 -39.07
N TYR A 203 4.45 -29.79 -39.73
CA TYR A 203 3.17 -30.17 -39.15
C TYR A 203 3.19 -31.65 -38.75
N VAL A 204 2.73 -31.92 -37.53
CA VAL A 204 2.51 -33.27 -37.03
C VAL A 204 1.00 -33.46 -36.80
N PRO A 205 0.41 -34.63 -37.12
CA PRO A 205 -0.98 -34.91 -36.83
C PRO A 205 -1.29 -34.68 -35.34
N GLY A 206 -2.18 -33.71 -35.06
CA GLY A 206 -2.50 -33.24 -33.71
C GLY A 206 -2.28 -31.74 -33.51
N ASP A 207 -1.53 -31.09 -34.41
CA ASP A 207 -1.36 -29.63 -34.39
C ASP A 207 -2.63 -28.90 -34.82
N ASP A 208 -2.96 -27.77 -34.18
CA ASP A 208 -4.09 -26.93 -34.60
C ASP A 208 -3.76 -26.28 -35.95
N LEU A 209 -4.64 -26.50 -36.93
CA LEU A 209 -4.54 -25.97 -38.28
C LEU A 209 -4.49 -24.44 -38.34
N ARG A 210 -4.98 -23.75 -37.30
CA ARG A 210 -4.94 -22.28 -37.18
C ARG A 210 -3.52 -21.71 -37.11
N HIS A 211 -2.57 -22.50 -36.61
CA HIS A 211 -1.18 -22.07 -36.46
C HIS A 211 -0.32 -22.39 -37.70
N ILE A 212 -0.91 -22.90 -38.79
CA ILE A 212 -0.16 -23.17 -40.01
C ILE A 212 0.17 -21.86 -40.74
N HIS A 213 1.45 -21.68 -41.05
CA HIS A 213 1.93 -20.55 -41.82
C HIS A 213 1.75 -20.82 -43.33
N TRP A 214 0.55 -20.53 -43.84
CA TRP A 214 0.17 -20.84 -45.23
C TRP A 214 1.13 -20.30 -46.29
N ARG A 215 1.66 -19.08 -46.09
CA ARG A 215 2.60 -18.48 -47.04
C ARG A 215 3.92 -19.25 -47.14
N SER A 216 4.43 -19.78 -46.03
CA SER A 216 5.70 -20.53 -46.02
C SER A 216 5.48 -21.95 -46.51
N SER A 217 4.37 -22.57 -46.11
CA SER A 217 3.95 -23.89 -46.61
C SER A 217 3.80 -23.86 -48.14
N ALA A 218 3.07 -22.88 -48.68
CA ALA A 218 2.90 -22.72 -50.13
C ALA A 218 4.23 -22.51 -50.87
N LYS A 219 5.17 -21.76 -50.28
CA LYS A 219 6.48 -21.53 -50.89
C LYS A 219 7.32 -22.81 -50.95
N VAL A 220 7.33 -23.60 -49.88
CA VAL A 220 8.07 -24.88 -49.82
C VAL A 220 7.45 -25.90 -50.77
N MET A 221 6.11 -26.00 -50.79
CA MET A 221 5.40 -26.88 -51.72
C MET A 221 5.67 -26.52 -53.19
N ALA A 222 5.73 -25.23 -53.51
CA ALA A 222 6.02 -24.75 -54.86
C ALA A 222 7.48 -24.92 -55.28
N SER A 223 8.45 -24.87 -54.35
CA SER A 223 9.87 -24.97 -54.66
C SER A 223 10.41 -26.39 -54.70
N THR A 224 9.88 -27.27 -53.85
CA THR A 224 10.46 -28.61 -53.61
C THR A 224 9.58 -29.73 -54.16
N GLY A 225 8.29 -29.45 -54.44
CA GLY A 225 7.32 -30.43 -54.94
C GLY A 225 6.79 -31.39 -53.87
N GLU A 226 7.24 -31.23 -52.62
CA GLU A 226 6.79 -32.01 -51.47
C GLU A 226 5.63 -31.33 -50.74
N SER A 227 4.65 -32.12 -50.29
CA SER A 227 3.48 -31.64 -49.54
C SER A 227 3.78 -31.55 -48.04
N SER A 228 4.54 -30.54 -47.62
CA SER A 228 4.83 -30.26 -46.21
C SER A 228 4.14 -28.97 -45.73
N LEU A 229 3.43 -29.06 -44.61
CA LEU A 229 2.81 -27.92 -43.94
C LEU A 229 3.72 -27.44 -42.82
N LEU A 230 3.90 -26.13 -42.70
CA LEU A 230 4.76 -25.52 -41.70
C LEU A 230 3.92 -24.83 -40.62
N VAL A 231 4.04 -25.29 -39.38
CA VAL A 231 3.36 -24.74 -38.21
C VAL A 231 4.27 -23.72 -37.51
N ARG A 232 3.68 -22.61 -37.07
CA ARG A 232 4.36 -21.62 -36.21
C ARG A 232 4.60 -22.26 -34.84
N GLN A 233 5.86 -22.32 -34.44
CA GLN A 233 6.25 -22.68 -33.08
C GLN A 233 6.42 -21.39 -32.28
N TYR A 234 5.78 -21.34 -31.11
CA TYR A 234 5.86 -20.23 -30.20
C TYR A 234 6.74 -20.60 -29.00
N LEU A 235 7.59 -19.67 -28.56
CA LEU A 235 8.37 -19.81 -27.33
C LEU A 235 7.53 -19.26 -26.18
N ASP A 236 7.28 -20.10 -25.17
CA ASP A 236 6.69 -19.63 -23.92
C ASP A 236 7.82 -19.00 -23.09
N THR A 237 8.04 -17.69 -23.26
CA THR A 237 8.89 -16.94 -22.34
C THR A 237 8.12 -16.70 -21.05
N ARG A 238 7.88 -17.76 -20.25
CA ARG A 238 7.38 -17.56 -18.90
C ARG A 238 8.46 -16.82 -18.12
N ARG A 239 8.16 -15.56 -17.76
CA ARG A 239 8.87 -14.92 -16.67
C ARG A 239 8.66 -15.79 -15.44
N SER A 240 9.76 -16.09 -14.76
CA SER A 240 9.64 -16.83 -13.50
C SER A 240 8.84 -15.96 -12.53
N HIS A 241 7.91 -16.55 -11.80
CA HIS A 241 7.01 -15.80 -10.94
C HIS A 241 7.10 -16.32 -9.50
N ALA A 242 7.48 -15.44 -8.58
CA ALA A 242 7.57 -15.73 -7.16
C ALA A 242 6.32 -15.22 -6.43
N THR A 243 5.68 -16.08 -5.65
CA THR A 243 4.48 -15.76 -4.89
C THR A 243 4.74 -15.95 -3.41
N ILE A 244 4.46 -14.91 -2.62
CA ILE A 244 4.70 -14.87 -1.18
C ILE A 244 3.36 -14.71 -0.49
N VAL A 245 3.02 -15.66 0.37
CA VAL A 245 1.78 -15.68 1.13
C VAL A 245 2.11 -15.62 2.62
N VAL A 246 1.51 -14.70 3.35
CA VAL A 246 1.71 -14.55 4.80
C VAL A 246 0.40 -14.69 5.55
N ASP A 247 0.40 -15.39 6.69
CA ASP A 247 -0.78 -15.52 7.56
C ASP A 247 -1.09 -14.18 8.26
N ASP A 248 -2.27 -13.62 8.01
CA ASP A 248 -2.74 -12.37 8.63
C ASP A 248 -3.44 -12.59 9.98
N ARG A 249 -3.67 -13.83 10.42
CA ARG A 249 -4.40 -14.06 11.68
C ARG A 249 -3.51 -13.83 12.88
N LEU A 250 -3.95 -12.99 13.81
CA LEU A 250 -3.24 -12.75 15.07
C LEU A 250 -2.96 -14.04 15.86
N ALA A 251 -3.87 -15.02 15.83
CA ALA A 251 -3.73 -16.29 16.54
C ALA A 251 -2.63 -17.21 16.00
N SER A 252 -2.10 -16.91 14.80
CA SER A 252 -1.00 -17.65 14.19
C SER A 252 0.38 -17.25 14.71
N TRP A 253 0.45 -16.20 15.54
CA TRP A 253 1.69 -15.59 16.04
C TRP A 253 1.70 -15.62 17.58
N ALA A 254 2.82 -16.04 18.17
CA ALA A 254 2.98 -16.03 19.62
C ALA A 254 3.12 -14.60 20.17
N ASP A 255 3.88 -13.76 19.46
CA ASP A 255 4.00 -12.32 19.70
C ASP A 255 3.64 -11.54 18.42
N PRO A 256 2.85 -10.44 18.49
CA PRO A 256 2.64 -9.55 17.35
C PRO A 256 3.93 -9.04 16.67
N GLU A 257 5.06 -8.95 17.38
CA GLU A 257 6.36 -8.59 16.78
C GLU A 257 6.91 -9.67 15.84
N ASP A 258 6.49 -10.93 15.99
CA ASP A 258 6.87 -12.02 15.11
C ASP A 258 6.30 -11.82 13.70
N PHE A 259 5.11 -11.20 13.61
CA PHE A 259 4.51 -10.80 12.34
C PHE A 259 5.36 -9.76 11.61
N GLU A 260 5.95 -8.79 12.32
CA GLU A 260 6.85 -7.81 11.73
C GLU A 260 8.15 -8.47 11.23
N THR A 261 8.61 -9.53 11.91
CA THR A 261 9.72 -10.36 11.44
C THR A 261 9.33 -11.13 10.17
N ALA A 262 8.11 -11.66 10.08
CA ALA A 262 7.59 -12.28 8.86
C ALA A 262 7.45 -11.28 7.69
N MET A 263 7.01 -10.05 7.95
CA MET A 263 6.98 -8.99 6.94
C MET A 263 8.38 -8.64 6.44
N ALA A 264 9.39 -8.63 7.33
CA ALA A 264 10.78 -8.47 6.93
C ALA A 264 11.28 -9.60 6.04
N VAL A 265 10.94 -10.85 6.37
CA VAL A 265 11.23 -12.04 5.55
C VAL A 265 10.56 -11.94 4.18
N ALA A 266 9.26 -11.64 4.14
CA ALA A 266 8.50 -11.49 2.89
C ALA A 266 9.07 -10.38 2.00
N ALA A 267 9.37 -9.21 2.56
CA ALA A 267 9.99 -8.11 1.82
C ALA A 267 11.38 -8.49 1.27
N SER A 268 12.18 -9.24 2.04
CA SER A 268 13.51 -9.69 1.63
C SER A 268 13.42 -10.68 0.46
N ILE A 269 12.49 -11.63 0.52
CA ILE A 269 12.20 -12.56 -0.59
C ILE A 269 11.71 -11.79 -1.82
N ALA A 270 10.79 -10.83 -1.66
CA ALA A 270 10.27 -10.02 -2.76
C ALA A 270 11.38 -9.23 -3.46
N VAL A 271 12.24 -8.55 -2.70
CA VAL A 271 13.39 -7.81 -3.26
C VAL A 271 14.35 -8.76 -3.96
N ARG A 272 14.63 -9.92 -3.37
CA ARG A 272 15.50 -10.91 -4.00
C ARG A 272 14.92 -11.45 -5.31
N ALA A 273 13.63 -11.77 -5.32
CA ALA A 273 12.93 -12.24 -6.51
C ALA A 273 13.00 -11.21 -7.65
N VAL A 274 12.75 -9.94 -7.35
CA VAL A 274 12.88 -8.84 -8.34
C VAL A 274 14.31 -8.73 -8.87
N LEU A 275 15.32 -8.85 -8.00
CA LEU A 275 16.73 -8.85 -8.41
C LEU A 275 17.12 -10.07 -9.26
N ASP A 276 16.40 -11.18 -9.11
CA ASP A 276 16.53 -12.39 -9.93
C ASP A 276 15.64 -12.34 -11.20
N GLU A 277 15.03 -11.20 -11.51
CA GLU A 277 14.12 -10.97 -12.65
C GLU A 277 12.82 -11.78 -12.60
N PHE A 278 12.35 -12.14 -11.40
CA PHE A 278 11.04 -12.75 -11.20
C PHE A 278 9.96 -11.67 -11.13
N ASP A 279 8.79 -11.96 -11.70
CA ASP A 279 7.57 -11.24 -11.34
C ASP A 279 7.19 -11.64 -9.90
N VAL A 280 6.64 -10.71 -9.13
CA VAL A 280 6.36 -10.94 -7.70
C VAL A 280 4.90 -10.69 -7.39
N SER A 281 4.29 -11.68 -6.73
CA SER A 281 3.02 -11.49 -6.07
C SER A 281 3.15 -11.67 -4.57
N PHE A 282 2.47 -10.81 -3.83
CA PHE A 282 2.41 -10.84 -2.38
C PHE A 282 0.96 -10.88 -1.96
N VAL A 283 0.62 -11.74 -0.99
CA VAL A 283 -0.72 -11.84 -0.40
C VAL A 283 -0.61 -12.00 1.11
N CYS A 284 -1.26 -11.12 1.85
CA CYS A 284 -1.43 -11.17 3.30
C CYS A 284 -2.85 -10.70 3.62
N GLY A 285 -3.76 -11.65 3.83
CA GLY A 285 -5.15 -11.34 4.10
C GLY A 285 -5.83 -10.55 2.96
N ALA A 286 -6.35 -9.38 3.30
CA ALA A 286 -6.98 -8.47 2.34
C ALA A 286 -5.96 -7.71 1.45
N HIS A 287 -4.68 -7.67 1.84
CA HIS A 287 -3.64 -6.97 1.12
C HIS A 287 -2.98 -7.90 0.11
N ALA A 288 -3.11 -7.55 -1.17
CA ALA A 288 -2.52 -8.33 -2.24
C ALA A 288 -2.00 -7.42 -3.35
N SER A 289 -0.92 -7.85 -3.99
CA SER A 289 -0.32 -7.19 -5.16
C SER A 289 0.29 -8.23 -6.08
N SER A 290 0.31 -7.92 -7.38
CA SER A 290 0.97 -8.73 -8.39
C SER A 290 1.53 -7.81 -9.48
N GLY A 291 2.71 -8.14 -9.99
CA GLY A 291 3.30 -7.46 -11.13
C GLY A 291 4.80 -7.62 -11.20
N SER A 292 5.38 -6.99 -12.22
CA SER A 292 6.82 -6.96 -12.46
C SER A 292 7.54 -5.80 -11.76
N ASP A 293 6.78 -4.84 -11.21
CA ASP A 293 7.34 -3.74 -10.42
C ASP A 293 7.48 -4.16 -8.95
N GLY A 294 8.72 -4.39 -8.53
CA GLY A 294 9.07 -4.75 -7.16
C GLY A 294 8.57 -3.77 -6.10
N HIS A 295 8.32 -2.51 -6.47
CA HIS A 295 7.72 -1.54 -5.56
C HIS A 295 6.29 -1.90 -5.18
N LEU A 296 5.50 -2.54 -6.05
CA LEU A 296 4.12 -2.93 -5.74
C LEU A 296 4.07 -3.95 -4.61
N ALA A 297 4.93 -4.96 -4.66
CA ALA A 297 5.04 -5.97 -3.60
C ALA A 297 5.49 -5.35 -2.27
N LEU A 298 6.48 -4.46 -2.31
CA LEU A 298 6.95 -3.76 -1.11
C LEU A 298 5.89 -2.81 -0.53
N ASP A 299 5.17 -2.07 -1.37
CA ASP A 299 4.10 -1.18 -0.95
C ASP A 299 2.95 -1.98 -0.31
N ALA A 300 2.63 -3.16 -0.83
CA ALA A 300 1.67 -4.08 -0.22
C ALA A 300 2.17 -4.66 1.11
N VAL A 301 3.45 -5.03 1.21
CA VAL A 301 4.07 -5.42 2.48
C VAL A 301 4.00 -4.27 3.48
N CYS A 302 4.19 -3.01 3.09
CA CYS A 302 4.05 -1.85 3.99
C CYS A 302 2.61 -1.62 4.46
N ARG A 303 1.61 -2.08 3.71
CA ARG A 303 0.18 -1.92 4.04
C ARG A 303 -0.40 -3.10 4.80
N ALA A 304 0.21 -4.27 4.68
CA ALA A 304 -0.23 -5.47 5.36
C ALA A 304 -0.31 -5.26 6.88
N ASP A 305 -1.36 -5.82 7.47
CA ASP A 305 -1.68 -5.80 8.89
C ASP A 305 -2.49 -7.07 9.19
N PHE A 306 -2.77 -7.33 10.46
CA PHE A 306 -3.58 -8.46 10.89
C PHE A 306 -5.01 -8.41 10.32
N GLY A 307 -5.57 -9.60 10.13
CA GLY A 307 -6.91 -9.83 9.62
C GLY A 307 -7.44 -11.19 10.04
N ASP A 308 -8.39 -11.71 9.27
CA ASP A 308 -9.18 -12.90 9.61
C ASP A 308 -9.20 -13.96 8.50
N ARG A 309 -8.45 -13.78 7.40
CA ARG A 309 -8.50 -14.70 6.24
C ARG A 309 -7.67 -15.96 6.46
N GLY A 310 -6.48 -15.79 7.02
CA GLY A 310 -5.51 -16.85 7.25
C GLY A 310 -4.83 -17.35 5.99
N LEU A 311 -3.85 -18.21 6.22
CA LEU A 311 -2.94 -18.70 5.17
C LEU A 311 -3.64 -19.46 4.04
N VAL A 312 -4.67 -20.26 4.35
CA VAL A 312 -5.38 -21.10 3.36
C VAL A 312 -6.13 -20.25 2.33
N GLU A 313 -6.89 -19.25 2.80
CA GLU A 313 -7.63 -18.37 1.90
C GLU A 313 -6.69 -17.46 1.11
N SER A 314 -5.66 -16.92 1.77
CA SER A 314 -4.61 -16.14 1.10
C SER A 314 -3.87 -16.97 0.05
N GLY A 315 -3.62 -18.26 0.28
CA GLY A 315 -3.04 -19.18 -0.69
C GLY A 315 -3.91 -19.37 -1.93
N ARG A 316 -5.21 -19.59 -1.75
CA ARG A 316 -6.18 -19.70 -2.86
C ARG A 316 -6.28 -18.40 -3.66
N GLN A 317 -6.32 -17.27 -2.96
CA GLN A 317 -6.31 -15.94 -3.59
C GLN A 317 -5.05 -15.74 -4.41
N ALA A 318 -3.90 -16.16 -3.90
CA ALA A 318 -2.62 -16.06 -4.58
C ALA A 318 -2.57 -16.87 -5.89
N THR A 319 -3.18 -18.06 -5.94
CA THR A 319 -3.28 -18.85 -7.18
C THR A 319 -4.13 -18.16 -8.25
N MET A 320 -5.20 -17.44 -7.85
CA MET A 320 -6.00 -16.66 -8.80
C MET A 320 -5.28 -15.39 -9.27
N LEU A 321 -4.49 -14.77 -8.39
CA LEU A 321 -3.77 -13.55 -8.67
C LEU A 321 -2.54 -13.80 -9.56
N ALA A 322 -1.87 -14.94 -9.36
CA ALA A 322 -0.63 -15.32 -10.03
C ALA A 322 -0.69 -16.78 -10.53
N PRO A 323 -1.42 -17.05 -11.62
CA PRO A 323 -1.57 -18.40 -12.15
C PRO A 323 -0.23 -19.00 -12.63
N ASP A 324 0.71 -18.16 -13.07
CA ASP A 324 2.01 -18.56 -13.61
C ASP A 324 3.11 -18.72 -12.54
N THR A 325 2.72 -18.83 -11.27
CA THR A 325 3.66 -19.00 -10.14
C THR A 325 4.58 -20.20 -10.37
N SER A 326 5.89 -19.98 -10.36
CA SER A 326 6.90 -21.05 -10.39
C SER A 326 7.48 -21.35 -9.01
N LEU A 327 7.44 -20.36 -8.11
CA LEU A 327 8.01 -20.42 -6.77
C LEU A 327 7.02 -19.83 -5.76
N ALA A 328 6.65 -20.60 -4.74
CA ALA A 328 5.69 -20.17 -3.71
C ALA A 328 6.29 -20.28 -2.30
N PHE A 329 6.17 -19.20 -1.53
CA PHE A 329 6.59 -19.11 -0.13
C PHE A 329 5.38 -18.90 0.75
N PHE A 330 5.25 -19.68 1.82
CA PHE A 330 4.17 -19.58 2.79
C PHE A 330 4.75 -19.25 4.16
N VAL A 331 4.47 -18.07 4.68
CA VAL A 331 5.03 -17.57 5.93
C VAL A 331 3.97 -17.59 7.02
N GLY A 332 4.24 -18.28 8.12
CA GLY A 332 3.41 -18.31 9.32
C GLY A 332 4.25 -18.10 10.59
N GLY A 333 3.56 -17.94 11.72
CA GLY A 333 4.18 -17.89 13.04
C GLY A 333 4.23 -19.26 13.71
N SER A 334 4.89 -19.33 14.87
CA SER A 334 5.04 -20.55 15.68
C SER A 334 3.71 -21.24 16.05
N GLU A 335 2.62 -20.46 16.18
CA GLU A 335 1.27 -20.96 16.51
C GLU A 335 0.44 -21.31 15.26
N SER A 336 1.00 -21.15 14.06
CA SER A 336 0.33 -21.54 12.82
C SER A 336 0.10 -23.05 12.77
N ALA A 337 -1.15 -23.44 12.55
CA ALA A 337 -1.49 -24.85 12.34
C ALA A 337 -0.74 -25.38 11.11
N PHE A 338 0.10 -26.40 11.31
CA PHE A 338 0.88 -26.99 10.22
C PHE A 338 0.01 -27.49 9.04
N THR A 339 -1.23 -27.92 9.33
CA THR A 339 -2.20 -28.29 8.31
C THR A 339 -2.61 -27.13 7.39
N ASP A 340 -2.59 -25.89 7.87
CA ASP A 340 -2.94 -24.71 7.09
C ASP A 340 -1.83 -24.39 6.08
N LEU A 341 -0.56 -24.55 6.47
CA LEU A 341 0.59 -24.49 5.56
C LEU A 341 0.46 -25.51 4.42
N LEU A 342 0.21 -26.77 4.75
CA LEU A 342 0.05 -27.82 3.74
C LEU A 342 -1.15 -27.57 2.82
N ARG A 343 -2.30 -27.14 3.36
CA ARG A 343 -3.50 -26.83 2.58
C ARG A 343 -3.29 -25.64 1.65
N SER A 344 -2.62 -24.60 2.12
CA SER A 344 -2.26 -23.44 1.31
C SER A 344 -1.29 -23.85 0.18
N ALA A 345 -0.27 -24.65 0.50
CA ALA A 345 0.68 -25.18 -0.48
C ALA A 345 0.05 -26.13 -1.51
N ALA A 346 -1.02 -26.85 -1.12
CA ALA A 346 -1.77 -27.73 -2.00
C ALA A 346 -2.71 -26.99 -2.97
N ALA A 347 -2.96 -25.69 -2.78
CA ALA A 347 -3.71 -24.87 -3.73
C ALA A 347 -2.94 -24.63 -5.04
N PHE A 348 -1.61 -24.77 -5.01
CA PHE A 348 -0.74 -24.60 -6.16
C PHE A 348 -0.50 -25.92 -6.90
N PRO A 349 -0.32 -25.88 -8.23
CA PRO A 349 0.06 -27.06 -9.02
C PRO A 349 1.31 -27.76 -8.48
N PRO A 350 1.45 -29.08 -8.66
CA PRO A 350 2.58 -29.85 -8.12
C PRO A 350 3.94 -29.43 -8.69
N GLU A 351 3.97 -28.80 -9.87
CA GLU A 351 5.17 -28.29 -10.54
C GLU A 351 5.73 -27.04 -9.83
N VAL A 352 4.92 -26.34 -9.04
CA VAL A 352 5.35 -25.16 -8.29
C VAL A 352 6.27 -25.58 -7.16
N ARG A 353 7.47 -24.99 -7.12
CA ARG A 353 8.40 -25.19 -6.01
C ARG A 353 7.88 -24.43 -4.79
N ARG A 354 7.65 -25.14 -3.70
CA ARG A 354 6.95 -24.61 -2.51
C ARG A 354 7.86 -24.67 -1.30
N PHE A 355 7.85 -23.60 -0.50
CA PHE A 355 8.59 -23.50 0.75
C PHE A 355 7.66 -22.99 1.86
N GLY A 356 7.61 -23.73 2.97
CA GLY A 356 7.03 -23.22 4.21
C GLY A 356 8.08 -22.46 5.01
N ILE A 357 7.68 -21.37 5.67
CA ILE A 357 8.52 -20.59 6.55
C ILE A 357 7.73 -20.37 7.84
N ILE A 358 8.29 -20.80 8.97
CA ILE A 358 7.75 -20.57 10.31
C ILE A 358 8.69 -19.63 11.04
N VAL A 359 8.17 -18.47 11.46
CA VAL A 359 8.89 -17.55 12.34
C VAL A 359 8.64 -17.98 13.78
N ASP A 360 9.69 -18.42 14.47
CA ASP A 360 9.66 -18.89 15.85
C ASP A 360 10.91 -18.41 16.59
N PRO A 361 10.92 -17.17 17.11
CA PRO A 361 12.10 -16.60 17.77
C PRO A 361 12.51 -17.31 19.06
N ALA A 362 11.60 -18.08 19.68
CA ALA A 362 11.89 -18.88 20.86
C ALA A 362 12.57 -20.22 20.53
N GLY A 363 12.50 -20.64 19.26
CA GLY A 363 13.02 -21.89 18.77
C GLY A 363 14.48 -21.82 18.30
N THR A 364 14.82 -22.74 17.39
CA THR A 364 16.14 -22.81 16.75
C THR A 364 15.97 -22.86 15.25
N SER A 365 16.78 -22.10 14.51
CA SER A 365 16.76 -22.10 13.05
C SER A 365 17.11 -23.47 12.47
N ARG A 366 16.21 -24.06 11.69
CA ARG A 366 16.36 -25.40 11.10
C ARG A 366 15.48 -25.58 9.87
N VAL A 367 15.81 -26.57 9.05
CA VAL A 367 14.93 -27.02 7.96
C VAL A 367 14.38 -28.39 8.30
N THR A 368 13.07 -28.56 8.16
CA THR A 368 12.39 -29.85 8.29
C THR A 368 11.65 -30.14 7.00
N GLU A 369 11.61 -31.40 6.58
CA GLU A 369 10.77 -31.83 5.47
C GLU A 369 9.54 -32.55 6.04
N THR A 370 8.34 -32.09 5.70
CA THR A 370 7.11 -32.71 6.22
C THR A 370 6.03 -32.65 5.15
N GLY A 371 5.47 -33.82 4.80
CA GLY A 371 4.47 -33.92 3.74
C GLY A 371 4.98 -33.52 2.34
N GLY A 372 6.30 -33.63 2.09
CA GLY A 372 6.93 -33.20 0.84
C GLY A 372 7.07 -31.68 0.69
N LEU A 373 6.79 -30.91 1.76
CA LEU A 373 7.04 -29.47 1.82
C LEU A 373 8.30 -29.22 2.68
N PRO A 374 9.36 -28.60 2.14
CA PRO A 374 10.45 -28.09 2.96
C PRO A 374 9.96 -26.89 3.78
N VAL A 375 10.15 -26.96 5.10
CA VAL A 375 9.72 -25.96 6.07
C VAL A 375 10.94 -25.40 6.79
N LEU A 376 11.18 -24.11 6.64
CA LEU A 376 12.25 -23.36 7.27
C LEU A 376 11.72 -22.76 8.56
N HIS A 377 12.20 -23.25 9.70
CA HIS A 377 11.94 -22.63 11.00
C HIS A 377 13.02 -21.57 11.22
N LEU A 378 12.62 -20.32 11.48
CA LEU A 378 13.49 -19.16 11.64
C LEU A 378 13.41 -18.66 13.09
N ALA A 379 14.51 -18.80 13.83
CA ALA A 379 14.67 -18.14 15.12
C ALA A 379 15.10 -16.68 14.96
N ALA A 380 15.87 -16.39 13.91
CA ALA A 380 16.25 -15.05 13.51
C ALA A 380 16.03 -14.89 12.00
N LYS A 381 15.57 -13.71 11.57
CA LYS A 381 15.36 -13.42 10.14
C LYS A 381 16.66 -13.47 9.35
N GLU A 382 17.80 -13.21 10.00
CA GLU A 382 19.14 -13.23 9.41
C GLU A 382 19.53 -14.63 8.89
N ASP A 383 18.95 -15.69 9.44
CA ASP A 383 19.22 -17.07 9.05
C ASP A 383 18.53 -17.48 7.73
N LEU A 384 17.59 -16.67 7.24
CA LEU A 384 16.78 -16.93 6.05
C LEU A 384 17.64 -17.32 4.83
N GLY A 385 18.68 -16.53 4.53
CA GLY A 385 19.55 -16.78 3.39
C GLY A 385 20.32 -18.10 3.49
N GLY A 386 20.76 -18.47 4.69
CA GLY A 386 21.48 -19.72 4.94
C GLY A 386 20.58 -20.95 4.80
N LEU A 387 19.38 -20.91 5.38
CA LEU A 387 18.43 -22.02 5.34
C LEU A 387 17.85 -22.24 3.94
N LEU A 388 17.52 -21.17 3.21
CA LEU A 388 17.02 -21.30 1.84
C LEU A 388 18.04 -21.99 0.94
N ARG A 389 19.34 -21.64 1.06
CA ARG A 389 20.41 -22.29 0.29
C ARG A 389 20.49 -23.80 0.53
N TRP A 390 20.27 -24.25 1.77
CA TRP A 390 20.30 -25.67 2.11
C TRP A 390 19.08 -26.41 1.53
N SER A 391 17.90 -25.80 1.59
CA SER A 391 16.67 -26.37 1.03
C SER A 391 16.62 -26.43 -0.49
N VAL A 392 17.50 -25.68 -1.16
CA VAL A 392 17.55 -25.61 -2.63
C VAL A 392 18.39 -26.75 -3.25
N ARG A 393 19.33 -27.33 -2.47
CA ARG A 393 20.12 -28.51 -2.84
C ARG A 393 19.31 -29.79 -2.69
#